data_AF-A0A4U1HPQ6-F1
#
_entry.id   AF-A0A4U1HPQ6-F1
#
_cell.length_a   1.000
_cell.length_b   1.000
_cell.length_c   1.000
_cell.angle_alpha   90.00
_cell.angle_beta   90.00
_cell.angle_gamma   90.00
#
_symmetry.space_group_name_H-M   'P 1'
#
loop_
_entity.id
_entity.type
_entity.pdbx_description
1 polymer ?
#
loop_
_entity_poly.entity_id
_entity_poly.type
_entity_poly.pdbx_seq_one_letter_code
_entity_poly.pdbx_strand_id
1 'polypeptide(L)'
;MFDLGETLLTPDRRPVLLPDVSGSRGLMVVGVGRGAERGFQMVYRFHDAGTQLASNGVNLVFVYPKESARHVLDPMSVACVQFQRHPQLLLDAEGRFFGRVQPVRSLTAAHLNGAMATLGVVTIDMLDRSWENEFRMFLSMSQIGTSY
;
A
#
# COMPACT_ATOMS: atom_id res chain seq x y z
N MET A 1 -9.00 9.42 -5.98
CA MET A 1 -8.03 8.98 -6.99
C MET A 1 -6.67 9.42 -6.49
N PHE A 2 -5.69 8.51 -6.45
CA PHE A 2 -4.35 8.81 -5.94
C PHE A 2 -3.62 9.73 -6.91
N ASP A 3 -2.86 10.68 -6.37
CA ASP A 3 -1.87 11.43 -7.13
C ASP A 3 -0.55 10.65 -7.11
N LEU A 4 -0.27 9.97 -8.22
CA LEU A 4 0.86 9.05 -8.34
C LEU A 4 2.20 9.79 -8.55
N GLY A 5 2.18 11.09 -8.79
CA GLY A 5 3.37 11.93 -8.97
C GLY A 5 3.94 12.49 -7.66
N GLU A 6 3.23 12.29 -6.55
CA GLU A 6 3.63 12.84 -5.25
C GLU A 6 4.81 12.08 -4.64
N THR A 7 5.67 12.84 -3.93
CA THR A 7 6.81 12.26 -3.21
C THR A 7 6.36 11.70 -1.88
N LEU A 8 6.67 10.43 -1.68
CA LEU A 8 6.39 9.70 -0.44
C LEU A 8 7.67 9.49 0.36
N LEU A 9 7.54 9.18 1.64
CA LEU A 9 8.66 8.87 2.51
C LEU A 9 8.64 7.40 2.93
N THR A 10 9.78 6.73 2.85
CA THR A 10 10.00 5.44 3.50
C THR A 10 10.05 5.59 5.04
N PRO A 11 10.01 4.48 5.81
CA PRO A 11 10.08 4.54 7.28
C PRO A 11 11.38 5.17 7.80
N ASP A 12 12.48 5.05 7.04
CA ASP A 12 13.76 5.71 7.32
C ASP A 12 13.86 7.12 6.73
N ARG A 13 12.72 7.73 6.36
CA ARG A 13 12.56 9.11 5.88
C ARG A 13 13.29 9.41 4.57
N ARG A 14 13.52 8.41 3.72
CA ARG A 14 14.05 8.65 2.37
C ARG A 14 12.89 9.00 1.44
N PRO A 15 13.03 10.03 0.59
CA PRO A 15 12.04 10.33 -0.43
C PRO A 15 12.03 9.24 -1.50
N VAL A 16 10.84 8.90 -1.98
CA VAL A 16 10.64 7.91 -3.04
C VAL A 16 9.38 8.23 -3.84
N LEU A 17 9.39 7.93 -5.14
CA LEU A 17 8.20 8.00 -5.98
C LEU A 17 7.61 6.60 -6.17
N LEU A 18 6.31 6.49 -6.43
CA LEU A 18 5.68 5.19 -6.68
C LEU A 18 6.32 4.38 -7.82
N PRO A 19 6.75 4.99 -8.95
CA PRO A 19 7.46 4.26 -9.99
C PRO A 19 8.76 3.59 -9.51
N ASP A 20 9.47 4.20 -8.55
CA ASP A 20 10.73 3.68 -8.03
C ASP A 20 10.55 2.39 -7.20
N VAL A 21 9.34 2.19 -6.66
CA VAL A 21 8.97 1.02 -5.86
C VAL A 21 8.08 0.04 -6.63
N SER A 22 7.78 0.31 -7.90
CA SER A 22 7.01 -0.59 -8.74
C SER A 22 7.77 -1.88 -9.01
N GLY A 23 7.06 -3.00 -9.06
CA GLY A 23 7.59 -4.24 -9.62
C GLY A 23 7.62 -4.19 -11.15
N SER A 24 8.21 -5.21 -11.78
CA SER A 24 8.36 -5.31 -13.24
C SER A 24 7.03 -5.34 -14.02
N ARG A 25 5.94 -5.76 -13.37
CA ARG A 25 4.59 -5.83 -13.94
C ARG A 25 3.66 -4.75 -13.37
N GLY A 26 4.07 -4.07 -12.31
CA GLY A 26 3.32 -2.95 -11.75
C GLY A 26 3.34 -2.89 -10.23
N LEU A 27 2.31 -2.27 -9.68
CA LEU A 27 2.24 -1.91 -8.28
C LEU A 27 0.82 -2.01 -7.75
N MET A 28 0.69 -2.57 -6.54
CA MET A 28 -0.51 -2.51 -5.73
C MET A 28 -0.32 -1.42 -4.68
N VAL A 29 -1.04 -0.32 -4.85
CA VAL A 29 -0.99 0.82 -3.93
C VAL A 29 -2.18 0.77 -3.02
N VAL A 30 -1.96 0.80 -1.71
CA VAL A 30 -3.02 0.83 -0.71
C VAL A 30 -2.92 2.12 0.07
N GLY A 31 -3.84 3.03 -0.17
CA GLY A 31 -4.03 4.19 0.67
C GLY A 31 -4.75 3.79 1.97
N VAL A 32 -4.13 4.08 3.11
CA VAL A 32 -4.61 3.71 4.43
C VAL A 32 -5.23 4.92 5.14
N GLY A 33 -6.53 4.85 5.39
CA GLY A 33 -7.28 5.94 6.04
C GLY A 33 -6.88 6.19 7.49
N ARG A 34 -7.26 7.35 8.01
CA ARG A 34 -6.99 7.72 9.42
C ARG A 34 -7.62 6.70 10.37
N GLY A 35 -6.90 6.35 11.44
CA GLY A 35 -7.41 5.42 12.46
C GLY A 35 -7.53 3.96 12.01
N ALA A 36 -6.98 3.61 10.85
CA ALA A 36 -6.73 2.24 10.42
C ALA A 36 -5.60 1.57 11.23
N GLU A 37 -5.27 0.34 10.88
CA GLU A 37 -4.23 -0.48 11.50
C GLU A 37 -2.84 0.18 11.46
N ARG A 38 -1.92 -0.29 12.31
CA ARG A 38 -0.53 0.19 12.33
C ARG A 38 0.28 -0.40 11.17
N GLY A 39 1.37 0.28 10.80
CA GLY A 39 2.26 -0.14 9.72
C GLY A 39 2.74 -1.57 9.88
N PHE A 40 3.38 -1.90 11.00
CA PHE A 40 3.86 -3.26 11.27
C PHE A 40 2.75 -4.32 11.25
N GLN A 41 1.50 -3.96 11.63
CA GLN A 41 0.37 -4.89 11.58
C GLN A 41 -0.01 -5.18 10.13
N MET A 42 -0.04 -4.16 9.26
CA MET A 42 -0.26 -4.35 7.83
C MET A 42 0.86 -5.19 7.19
N VAL A 43 2.12 -4.89 7.52
CA VAL A 43 3.27 -5.66 7.00
C VAL A 43 3.18 -7.11 7.41
N TYR A 44 2.94 -7.38 8.70
CA TYR A 44 2.85 -8.74 9.21
C TYR A 44 1.66 -9.51 8.62
N ARG A 45 0.46 -8.92 8.61
CA ARG A 45 -0.75 -9.60 8.12
C ARG A 45 -0.69 -9.92 6.62
N PHE A 46 -0.10 -9.02 5.83
CA PHE A 46 -0.05 -9.16 4.37
C PHE A 46 1.33 -9.57 3.84
N HIS A 47 2.21 -10.07 4.70
CA HIS A 47 3.56 -10.50 4.30
C HIS A 47 3.54 -11.55 3.20
N ASP A 48 2.77 -12.63 3.39
CA ASP A 48 2.69 -13.73 2.41
C ASP A 48 2.11 -13.25 1.07
N ALA A 49 1.03 -12.46 1.13
CA ALA A 49 0.39 -11.90 -0.06
C ALA A 49 1.32 -10.92 -0.80
N GLY A 50 2.04 -10.06 -0.06
CA GLY A 50 3.02 -9.14 -0.61
C GLY A 50 4.20 -9.87 -1.24
N THR A 51 4.69 -10.93 -0.62
CA THR A 51 5.78 -11.77 -1.13
C THR A 51 5.37 -12.49 -2.41
N GLN A 52 4.14 -13.04 -2.44
CA GLN A 52 3.60 -13.70 -3.63
C GLN A 52 3.33 -12.72 -4.79
N LEU A 53 2.85 -11.51 -4.49
CA LEU A 53 2.71 -10.46 -5.51
C LEU A 53 4.09 -10.07 -6.07
N ALA A 54 5.07 -9.87 -5.19
CA ALA A 54 6.42 -9.47 -5.58
C ALA A 54 7.12 -10.54 -6.44
N SER A 55 6.94 -11.83 -6.12
CA SER A 55 7.46 -12.93 -6.96
C SER A 55 6.81 -12.97 -8.35
N ASN A 56 5.58 -12.46 -8.48
CA ASN A 56 4.88 -12.26 -9.74
C ASN A 56 5.15 -10.91 -10.39
N GLY A 57 6.10 -10.11 -9.88
CA GLY A 57 6.49 -8.82 -10.44
C GLY A 57 5.58 -7.65 -10.09
N VAL A 58 4.66 -7.79 -9.13
CA VAL A 58 3.79 -6.71 -8.65
C VAL A 58 4.16 -6.39 -7.21
N ASN A 59 4.62 -5.18 -6.90
CA ASN A 59 4.95 -4.84 -5.51
C ASN A 59 3.70 -4.39 -4.75
N LEU A 60 3.60 -4.68 -3.46
CA LEU A 60 2.54 -4.18 -2.57
C LEU A 60 3.08 -3.09 -1.65
N VAL A 61 2.41 -1.93 -1.66
CA VAL A 61 2.80 -0.74 -0.90
C VAL A 61 1.59 -0.21 -0.13
N PHE A 62 1.76 0.04 1.17
CA PHE A 62 0.79 0.77 2.00
C PHE A 62 1.25 2.21 2.19
N VAL A 63 0.41 3.17 1.82
CA VAL A 63 0.65 4.60 1.98
C VAL A 63 -0.23 5.14 3.10
N TYR A 64 0.40 5.79 4.08
CA TYR A 64 -0.29 6.42 5.21
C TYR A 64 -0.29 7.95 5.05
N PRO A 65 -1.35 8.65 5.46
CA PRO A 65 -1.35 10.10 5.50
C PRO A 65 -0.47 10.62 6.64
N LYS A 66 -0.03 11.87 6.53
CA LYS A 66 0.86 12.55 7.49
C LYS A 66 0.45 12.40 8.95
N GLU A 67 -0.83 12.46 9.27
CA GLU A 67 -1.34 12.36 10.64
C GLU A 67 -1.12 10.97 11.25
N SER A 68 -0.92 9.96 10.40
CA SER A 68 -0.62 8.59 10.79
C SER A 68 0.88 8.27 10.71
N ALA A 69 1.76 9.28 10.62
CA ALA A 69 3.22 9.09 10.54
C ALA A 69 3.77 8.19 11.65
N ARG A 70 3.22 8.30 12.87
CA ARG A 70 3.62 7.44 13.99
C ARG A 70 3.41 5.94 13.76
N HIS A 71 2.56 5.54 12.79
CA HIS A 71 2.33 4.14 12.42
C HIS A 71 3.35 3.62 11.41
N VAL A 72 4.05 4.52 10.71
CA VAL A 72 5.08 4.16 9.71
C VAL A 72 6.48 4.32 10.30
N LEU A 73 6.67 5.38 11.09
CA LEU A 73 7.97 5.76 11.67
C LEU A 73 8.25 5.11 13.03
N ASP A 74 7.36 4.26 13.55
CA ASP A 74 7.65 3.54 14.78
C ASP A 74 8.77 2.50 14.58
N PRO A 75 9.58 2.21 15.62
CA PRO A 75 10.71 1.30 15.48
C PRO A 75 10.35 -0.10 14.97
N MET A 76 9.15 -0.62 15.29
CA MET A 76 8.73 -1.94 14.82
C MET A 76 8.41 -1.93 13.33
N SER A 77 7.72 -0.89 12.86
CA SER A 77 7.44 -0.71 11.43
C SER A 77 8.73 -0.54 10.62
N VAL A 78 9.70 0.23 11.13
CA VAL A 78 11.03 0.38 10.52
C VAL A 78 11.75 -0.97 10.43
N ALA A 79 11.79 -1.72 11.53
CA ALA A 79 12.41 -3.05 11.56
C ALA A 79 11.70 -4.01 10.58
N CYS A 80 10.37 -4.05 10.58
CA CYS A 80 9.59 -4.91 9.68
C CYS A 80 9.92 -4.62 8.21
N VAL A 81 9.97 -3.37 7.77
CA VAL A 81 10.28 -3.05 6.36
C VAL A 81 11.74 -3.40 6.00
N GLN A 82 12.68 -3.23 6.93
CA GLN A 82 14.07 -3.62 6.73
C GLN A 82 14.24 -5.13 6.56
N PHE A 83 13.53 -5.94 7.35
CA PHE A 83 13.67 -7.40 7.33
C PHE A 83 12.74 -8.09 6.34
N GLN A 84 11.52 -7.57 6.14
CA GLN A 84 10.48 -8.29 5.38
C GLN A 84 10.31 -7.81 3.94
N ARG A 85 10.92 -6.67 3.53
CA ARG A 85 10.94 -6.05 2.17
C ARG A 85 9.58 -5.85 1.45
N HIS A 86 8.66 -6.80 1.53
CA HIS A 86 7.31 -6.79 1.01
C HIS A 86 6.31 -7.26 2.08
N PRO A 87 5.18 -6.57 2.25
CA PRO A 87 4.83 -5.30 1.60
C PRO A 87 5.64 -4.12 2.16
N GLN A 88 5.75 -3.03 1.39
CA GLN A 88 6.43 -1.81 1.80
C GLN A 88 5.47 -0.84 2.49
N LEU A 89 6.01 0.01 3.36
CA LEU A 89 5.27 1.11 4.02
C LEU A 89 5.81 2.44 3.53
N LEU A 90 4.91 3.35 3.17
CA LEU A 90 5.23 4.71 2.77
C LEU A 90 4.35 5.71 3.51
N LEU A 91 4.84 6.95 3.60
CA LEU A 91 4.19 8.07 4.26
C LEU A 91 4.01 9.22 3.27
N ASP A 92 2.77 9.65 3.08
CA ASP A 92 2.41 10.89 2.41
C ASP A 92 2.58 12.07 3.38
N ALA A 93 3.80 12.58 3.45
CA ALA A 93 4.17 13.65 4.38
C ALA A 93 3.56 15.02 4.01
N GLU A 94 3.24 15.20 2.72
CA GLU A 94 2.67 16.44 2.18
C GLU A 94 1.14 16.41 2.14
N GLY A 95 0.51 15.25 2.32
CA GLY A 95 -0.94 15.10 2.36
C GLY A 95 -1.61 15.22 0.98
N ARG A 96 -0.83 15.10 -0.10
CA ARG A 96 -1.28 15.33 -1.48
C ARG A 96 -1.59 14.03 -2.21
N PHE A 97 -0.98 12.92 -1.78
CA PHE A 97 -1.10 11.62 -2.43
C PHE A 97 -2.53 11.15 -2.60
N PHE A 98 -3.38 11.41 -1.60
CA PHE A 98 -4.77 10.93 -1.65
C PHE A 98 -5.68 11.79 -2.53
N GLY A 99 -5.26 13.02 -2.89
CA GLY A 99 -6.03 14.04 -3.61
C GLY A 99 -7.31 14.53 -2.89
N ARG A 100 -7.83 13.75 -1.94
CA ARG A 100 -8.97 14.02 -1.06
C ARG A 100 -8.72 13.34 0.28
N VAL A 101 -9.35 13.85 1.35
CA VAL A 101 -9.29 13.21 2.66
C VAL A 101 -9.84 11.80 2.57
N GLN A 102 -9.01 10.78 2.83
CA GLN A 102 -9.53 9.43 2.90
C GLN A 102 -10.50 9.26 4.08
N PRO A 103 -11.56 8.45 3.90
CA PRO A 103 -12.42 8.09 5.00
C PRO A 103 -11.64 7.52 6.18
N VAL A 104 -12.15 7.77 7.38
CA VAL A 104 -11.60 7.20 8.60
C VAL A 104 -11.85 5.68 8.56
N ARG A 105 -10.86 4.88 8.94
CA ARG A 105 -10.94 3.41 8.96
C ARG A 105 -11.36 2.79 7.62
N SER A 106 -10.86 3.33 6.52
CA SER A 106 -11.00 2.71 5.20
C SER A 106 -9.66 2.34 4.61
N LEU A 107 -9.67 1.37 3.71
CA LEU A 107 -8.59 1.12 2.76
C LEU A 107 -9.07 1.44 1.36
N THR A 108 -8.28 2.17 0.60
CA THR A 108 -8.48 2.24 -0.86
C THR A 108 -7.28 1.57 -1.49
N ALA A 109 -7.49 0.54 -2.30
CA ALA A 109 -6.42 -0.12 -3.02
C ALA A 109 -6.59 0.10 -4.53
N ALA A 110 -5.49 0.38 -5.22
CA ALA A 110 -5.43 0.55 -6.65
C ALA A 110 -4.35 -0.38 -7.23
N HIS A 111 -4.74 -1.17 -8.22
CA HIS A 111 -3.82 -1.94 -9.03
C HIS A 111 -3.34 -1.07 -10.18
N LEU A 112 -2.03 -0.88 -10.29
CA LEU A 112 -1.37 -0.12 -11.35
C LEU A 112 -0.51 -1.06 -12.18
N ASN A 113 -0.52 -0.89 -13.51
CA ASN A 113 0.44 -1.57 -14.37
C ASN A 113 1.83 -0.91 -14.33
N GLY A 114 2.81 -1.46 -15.05
CA GLY A 114 4.17 -0.90 -15.14
C GLY A 114 4.25 0.54 -15.71
N ALA A 115 3.21 1.01 -16.40
CA ALA A 115 3.10 2.39 -16.89
C ALA A 115 2.33 3.31 -15.92
N MET A 116 2.08 2.85 -14.68
CA MET A 116 1.28 3.54 -13.65
C MET A 116 -0.19 3.78 -14.05
N ALA A 117 -0.69 3.10 -15.08
CA ALA A 117 -2.11 3.16 -15.43
C ALA A 117 -2.92 2.29 -14.47
N THR A 118 -4.04 2.83 -13.98
CA THR A 118 -4.92 2.11 -13.05
C THR A 118 -5.70 1.01 -13.78
N LEU A 119 -5.50 -0.24 -13.35
CA LEU A 119 -6.20 -1.43 -13.83
C LEU A 119 -7.45 -1.74 -13.01
N GLY A 120 -7.47 -1.37 -11.74
CA GLY A 120 -8.62 -1.61 -10.86
C GLY A 120 -8.49 -0.87 -9.54
N VAL A 121 -9.62 -0.57 -8.91
CA VAL A 121 -9.69 0.11 -7.61
C VAL A 121 -10.75 -0.55 -6.75
N VAL A 122 -10.46 -0.73 -5.46
CA VAL A 122 -11.43 -1.14 -4.45
C VAL A 122 -11.34 -0.19 -3.25
N THR A 123 -12.47 0.08 -2.61
CA THR A 123 -12.52 0.80 -1.32
C THR A 123 -13.22 -0.10 -0.31
N ILE A 124 -12.55 -0.36 0.81
CA ILE A 124 -12.95 -1.33 1.82
C ILE A 124 -13.14 -0.59 3.14
N ASP A 125 -14.29 -0.83 3.80
CA ASP A 125 -14.54 -0.35 5.15
C ASP A 125 -13.91 -1.32 6.17
N MET A 126 -12.98 -0.83 6.98
CA MET A 126 -12.30 -1.66 7.99
C MET A 126 -13.15 -1.89 9.24
N LEU A 127 -14.31 -1.24 9.37
CA LEU A 127 -15.28 -1.55 10.42
C LEU A 127 -15.98 -2.88 10.16
N ASP A 128 -16.05 -3.32 8.90
CA ASP A 128 -16.55 -4.64 8.56
C ASP A 128 -15.56 -5.73 8.99
N ARG A 129 -16.03 -6.75 9.70
CA ARG A 129 -15.20 -7.89 10.12
C ARG A 129 -14.66 -8.70 8.95
N SER A 130 -15.26 -8.62 7.76
CA SER A 130 -14.77 -9.29 6.55
C SER A 130 -13.74 -8.48 5.74
N TRP A 131 -13.37 -7.27 6.16
CA TRP A 131 -12.47 -6.39 5.41
C TRP A 131 -11.18 -7.09 4.94
N GLU A 132 -10.60 -7.91 5.82
CA GLU A 132 -9.34 -8.59 5.53
C GLU A 132 -9.51 -9.62 4.41
N ASN A 133 -10.61 -10.38 4.43
CA ASN A 133 -10.91 -11.36 3.40
C ASN A 133 -11.21 -10.67 2.06
N GLU A 134 -11.97 -9.59 2.07
CA GLU A 134 -12.26 -8.79 0.88
C GLU A 134 -10.96 -8.26 0.25
N PHE A 135 -10.07 -7.72 1.09
CA PHE A 135 -8.80 -7.20 0.61
C PHE A 135 -7.91 -8.31 0.04
N ARG A 136 -7.81 -9.47 0.71
CA ARG A 136 -7.07 -10.63 0.18
C ARG A 136 -7.62 -11.12 -1.16
N MET A 137 -8.94 -11.12 -1.34
CA MET A 137 -9.57 -11.47 -2.61
C MET A 137 -9.20 -10.48 -3.73
N PHE A 138 -9.17 -9.18 -3.43
CA PHE A 138 -8.72 -8.20 -4.41
C PHE A 138 -7.25 -8.39 -4.81
N LEU A 139 -6.38 -8.69 -3.83
CA LEU A 139 -4.96 -8.97 -4.09
C LEU A 139 -4.78 -10.22 -4.97
N SER A 140 -5.55 -11.28 -4.74
CA SER A 140 -5.45 -12.51 -5.53
C SER A 140 -6.01 -12.36 -6.94
N MET A 141 -7.14 -11.67 -7.11
CA MET A 141 -7.69 -11.38 -8.45
C MET A 141 -6.73 -10.57 -9.32
N SER A 142 -5.97 -9.68 -8.70
CA SER A 142 -4.97 -8.85 -9.38
C SER A 142 -3.76 -9.66 -9.89
N GLN A 143 -3.49 -10.85 -9.33
CA GLN A 143 -2.46 -11.78 -9.83
C GLN A 143 -2.90 -12.52 -11.11
N ILE A 144 -4.21 -12.71 -11.29
CA ILE A 144 -4.76 -13.54 -12.37
C ILE A 144 -4.82 -12.75 -13.70
N GLY A 145 -4.91 -11.43 -13.64
CA GLY A 145 -5.04 -10.55 -14.82
C GLY A 145 -3.77 -10.33 -15.66
N THR A 146 -2.64 -10.97 -15.35
CA THR A 146 -1.34 -10.78 -16.06
C THR A 146 -0.96 -11.94 -17.00
N SER A 147 -1.94 -12.61 -17.59
CA SER A 147 -1.73 -13.62 -18.64
C SER A 147 -2.35 -13.19 -19.96
N TYR A 148 -1.71 -12.26 -20.67
CA TYR A 148 -1.91 -12.06 -22.12
C TYR A 148 -0.60 -11.63 -22.77
#